data_AF-Q30ZW8-F1
#
_entry.id   AF-Q30ZW8-F1
#
_cell.length_a   1.000
_cell.length_b   1.000
_cell.length_c   1.000
_cell.angle_alpha   90.00
_cell.angle_beta   90.00
_cell.angle_gamma   90.00
#
_symmetry.space_group_name_H-M   'P 1'
#
loop_
_entity.id
_entity.type
_entity.pdbx_description
1 polymer ?
#
loop_
_entity_poly.entity_id
_entity_poly.type
_entity_poly.pdbx_seq_one_letter_code
_entity_poly.pdbx_strand_id
1 'polypeptide(L)' 'MQKRFCTCGTAVWVCYLFNSWSSVFFNCEDEDSSALLARCPCCGNKLDINQLK' A
#
# COMPACT_ATOMS: atom_id res chain seq x y z
N MET A 1 3.85 -10.19 2.85
CA MET A 1 3.62 -8.79 2.40
C MET A 1 4.82 -8.35 1.56
N GLN A 2 4.62 -7.51 0.56
CA GLN A 2 5.67 -6.98 -0.31
C GLN A 2 5.77 -5.46 -0.13
N LYS A 3 6.98 -4.93 0.04
CA LYS A 3 7.21 -3.48 0.12
C LYS A 3 7.16 -2.90 -1.29
N ARG A 4 6.38 -1.84 -1.49
CA ARG A 4 6.29 -1.06 -2.72
C ARG A 4 6.40 0.42 -2.40
N PHE A 5 6.57 1.24 -3.42
CA PHE A 5 6.68 2.68 -3.27
C PHE A 5 5.60 3.40 -4.05
N CYS A 6 4.96 4.36 -3.38
CA CYS A 6 4.11 5.32 -4.04
C CYS A 6 4.95 6.19 -4.99
N THR A 7 4.30 6.81 -5.98
CA THR A 7 4.95 7.72 -6.93
C THR A 7 5.61 8.92 -6.26
N CYS A 8 5.15 9.31 -5.06
CA CYS A 8 5.78 10.34 -4.22
C CYS A 8 7.03 9.85 -3.47
N GLY A 9 7.39 8.57 -3.56
CA GLY A 9 8.53 7.95 -2.88
C GLY A 9 8.23 7.32 -1.52
N THR A 10 7.03 7.51 -0.98
CA THR A 10 6.63 6.90 0.31
C THR A 10 6.48 5.40 0.17
N ALA A 11 7.05 4.66 1.12
CA ALA A 11 6.93 3.20 1.16
C ALA A 11 5.55 2.77 1.69
N VAL A 12 5.00 1.72 1.10
CA VAL A 12 3.76 1.06 1.52
C VAL A 12 3.93 -0.45 1.48
N TRP A 13 3.29 -1.15 2.41
CA TRP A 13 3.19 -2.60 2.39
C TRP A 13 2.01 -3.02 1.55
N VAL A 14 2.20 -4.03 0.69
CA VAL A 14 1.14 -4.63 -0.13
C VAL A 14 0.95 -6.07 0.31
N CYS A 15 -0.30 -6.48 0.52
CA CYS A 15 -0.68 -7.88 0.66
C CYS A 15 -1.63 -8.26 -0.49
N TYR A 16 -1.29 -9.34 -1.20
CA TYR A 16 -2.13 -9.89 -2.26
C TYR A 16 -3.05 -10.96 -1.67
N LEU A 17 -4.35 -10.74 -1.82
CA LEU A 17 -5.38 -11.67 -1.39
C LEU A 17 -5.71 -12.60 -2.56
N PHE A 18 -5.14 -13.81 -2.54
CA PHE A 18 -5.28 -14.79 -3.62
C PHE A 18 -6.72 -15.26 -3.85
N ASN A 19 -7.58 -15.26 -2.81
CA ASN A 19 -8.99 -15.63 -2.95
C ASN A 19 -9.79 -14.62 -3.78
N SER A 20 -9.39 -13.35 -3.79
CA SER A 20 -10.19 -12.26 -4.38
C SER A 20 -9.45 -11.52 -5.49
N TRP A 21 -8.25 -11.99 -5.87
CA TRP A 21 -7.33 -11.29 -6.79
C TRP A 21 -7.16 -9.80 -6.45
N SER A 22 -7.28 -9.47 -5.17
CA SER A 22 -7.33 -8.11 -4.67
C SER A 22 -6.03 -7.80 -3.93
N SER A 23 -5.65 -6.52 -3.90
CA SER A 23 -4.52 -6.06 -3.10
C SER A 23 -5.01 -5.14 -2.00
N VAL A 24 -4.42 -5.29 -0.82
CA VAL A 24 -4.61 -4.39 0.32
C VAL A 24 -3.29 -3.74 0.67
N PHE A 25 -3.36 -2.48 1.09
CA PHE A 25 -2.19 -1.67 1.39
C PHE A 25 -2.14 -1.32 2.87
N PHE A 26 -0.93 -1.25 3.43
CA PHE A 26 -0.69 -0.85 4.81
C PHE A 26 0.45 0.17 4.87
N ASN A 27 0.50 0.94 5.94
CA ASN A 27 1.59 1.89 6.16
C ASN A 27 2.89 1.14 6.45
N CYS A 28 4.01 1.54 5.83
CA CYS A 28 5.32 0.96 6.18
C CYS A 28 5.92 1.56 7.45
N GLU A 29 5.52 2.78 7.83
CA GLU A 29 6.11 3.48 8.97
C GLU A 29 5.50 3.08 10.31
N ASP A 30 4.40 2.33 10.27
CA ASP A 30 3.63 1.97 11.45
C ASP A 30 3.39 0.46 11.41
N GLU A 31 4.33 -0.27 12.03
CA GLU A 31 4.45 -1.73 11.99
C GLU A 31 3.25 -2.42 12.68
N ASP A 32 2.59 -1.72 13.61
CA ASP A 32 1.37 -2.14 14.29
C ASP A 32 0.08 -1.68 13.59
N SER A 33 0.18 -0.79 12.60
CA SER A 33 -0.98 -0.29 11.86
C SER A 33 -1.50 -1.35 10.89
N SER A 34 -2.44 -2.15 11.41
CA SER A 34 -3.35 -2.99 10.62
C SER A 34 -4.35 -2.17 9.78
N ALA A 35 -4.20 -0.84 9.77
CA ALA A 35 -5.08 0.07 9.04
C ALA A 35 -4.88 -0.08 7.53
N LEU A 36 -5.97 -0.51 6.87
CA LEU A 36 -6.03 -0.61 5.41
C LEU A 36 -5.96 0.78 4.79
N LEU A 37 -4.96 1.00 3.94
CA LEU A 37 -4.80 2.21 3.17
C LEU A 37 -5.47 2.07 1.80
N ALA A 38 -6.36 3.00 1.48
CA ALA A 38 -6.84 3.20 0.11
C ALA A 38 -6.04 4.30 -0.63
N ARG A 39 -5.36 5.16 0.14
CA ARG A 39 -4.60 6.31 -0.35
C ARG A 39 -3.26 6.41 0.38
N CYS A 40 -2.28 6.99 -0.30
CA CYS A 40 -0.97 7.26 0.27
C CYS A 40 -1.11 8.29 1.42
N PRO A 41 -0.56 8.03 2.61
CA PRO A 41 -0.64 8.96 3.74
C PRO A 41 0.18 10.24 3.52
N CYS A 42 1.17 10.22 2.63
CA CYS A 42 2.03 11.36 2.35
C CYS A 42 1.44 12.29 1.28
N CYS A 43 1.07 11.75 0.11
CA CYS A 43 0.61 12.57 -1.02
C CYS A 43 -0.90 12.51 -1.29
N GLY A 44 -1.65 11.64 -0.59
CA GLY A 44 -3.09 11.47 -0.79
C GLY A 44 -3.49 10.73 -2.07
N ASN A 45 -2.53 10.34 -2.93
CA ASN A 45 -2.82 9.60 -4.16
C ASN A 45 -3.45 8.24 -3.87
N LYS A 46 -4.34 7.79 -4.74
CA LYS A 46 -4.91 6.44 -4.68
C LYS A 46 -3.79 5.41 -4.79
N LEU A 47 -3.79 4.42 -3.90
CA LEU A 47 -2.88 3.28 -4.00
C LEU A 47 -3.47 2.28 -5.00
N ASP A 48 -2.79 2.12 -6.13
CA ASP A 48 -3.13 1.16 -7.18
C ASP A 48 -1.88 0.34 -7.48
N ILE A 49 -2.01 -0.98 -7.46
CA ILE A 49 -0.88 -1.89 -7.64
C ILE A 49 -0.15 -1.69 -8.98
N ASN A 50 -0.85 -1.19 -10.00
CA ASN A 50 -0.29 -0.92 -11.32
C ASN A 50 0.46 0.42 -11.38
N GLN A 51 0.23 1.32 -10.41
CA GLN A 51 0.88 2.63 -10.34
C GLN A 51 2.04 2.66 -9.33
N LEU A 52 2.09 1.68 -8.42
CA LEU A 52 3.19 1.54 -7.47
C LEU A 52 4.47 1.04 -8.16
N LYS A 53 5.61 1.53 -7.67
CA LYS A 53 6.94 1.08 -8.08
C LYS A 53 7.41 -0.03 -7.15
#